data_AF-A0A6V7QE52-F1
#
_entry.id   AF-A0A6V7QE52-F1
#
_cell.length_a   1.000
_cell.length_b   1.000
_cell.length_c   1.000
_cell.angle_alpha   90.00
_cell.angle_beta   90.00
_cell.angle_gamma   90.00
#
_symmetry.space_group_name_H-M   'P 1'
#
loop_
_entity.id
_entity.type
_entity.pdbx_description
1 polymer ?
#
loop_
_entity_poly.entity_id
_entity_poly.type
_entity_poly.pdbx_seq_one_letter_code
_entity_poly.pdbx_strand_id
1 'polypeptide(L)'
;MVSMVLHDPLRRRRRHHHLRRREARALRDRARPGARPRIGDRAAPEPPNFEIGWKRTKEIAKARPKGWAIADFLEKLEGLMGRGRYGSAALLAKVAEVVAERAREEAEAMAARGEVEERRVTELRRVLKLIEMDVEMVRAAAKEDTIRDRIETARARCRQAILVALSL
;
A
#
# COMPACT_ATOMS: atom_id res chain seq x y z
N MET A 1 -31.19 22.45 -76.77
CA MET A 1 -32.41 23.25 -76.93
C MET A 1 -33.03 23.42 -75.54
N VAL A 2 -33.12 24.66 -75.08
CA VAL A 2 -33.54 25.07 -73.72
C VAL A 2 -35.03 24.77 -73.54
N SER A 3 -35.44 24.20 -72.41
CA SER A 3 -36.84 24.23 -71.97
C SER A 3 -36.95 24.82 -70.57
N MET A 4 -37.69 25.92 -70.51
CA MET A 4 -37.95 26.79 -69.36
C MET A 4 -38.64 26.03 -68.23
N VAL A 5 -38.06 26.03 -67.04
CA VAL A 5 -38.76 25.62 -65.81
C VAL A 5 -39.62 26.79 -65.34
N LEU A 6 -40.92 26.69 -65.60
CA LEU A 6 -41.97 27.55 -65.05
C LEU A 6 -41.85 27.63 -63.53
N HIS A 7 -41.70 28.85 -63.02
CA HIS A 7 -41.53 29.16 -61.61
C HIS A 7 -42.89 29.14 -60.91
N ASP A 8 -43.28 28.00 -60.35
CA ASP A 8 -44.57 27.84 -59.65
C ASP A 8 -44.57 28.62 -58.30
N PRO A 9 -45.35 29.71 -58.18
CA PRO A 9 -45.36 30.57 -57.00
C PRO A 9 -46.01 29.91 -55.77
N LEU A 10 -46.80 28.84 -55.94
CA LEU A 10 -47.45 28.12 -54.84
C LEU A 10 -46.46 27.21 -54.08
N ARG A 11 -45.43 26.69 -54.76
CA ARG A 11 -44.34 25.92 -54.14
C ARG A 11 -43.42 26.77 -53.26
N ARG A 12 -43.19 28.04 -53.60
CA ARG A 12 -42.39 28.97 -52.77
C ARG A 12 -43.10 29.33 -51.46
N ARG A 13 -44.43 29.58 -51.49
CA ARG A 13 -45.21 29.90 -50.28
C ARG A 13 -45.23 28.76 -49.25
N ARG A 14 -45.37 27.50 -49.68
CA ARG A 14 -45.36 26.34 -48.77
C ARG A 14 -44.01 26.12 -48.08
N ARG A 15 -42.89 26.39 -48.78
CA ARG A 15 -41.53 26.29 -48.20
C ARG A 15 -41.27 27.36 -47.14
N HIS A 16 -41.67 28.61 -47.39
CA HIS A 16 -41.54 29.68 -46.40
C HIS A 16 -42.36 29.43 -45.14
N HIS A 17 -43.55 28.84 -45.27
CA HIS A 17 -44.40 28.52 -44.12
C HIS A 17 -43.81 27.39 -43.26
N HIS A 18 -43.15 26.40 -43.87
CA HIS A 18 -42.45 25.33 -43.17
C HIS A 18 -41.16 25.81 -42.48
N LEU A 19 -40.39 26.69 -43.13
CA LEU A 19 -39.18 27.28 -42.56
C LEU A 19 -39.51 28.17 -41.35
N ARG A 20 -40.52 29.05 -41.47
CA ARG A 20 -41.00 29.87 -40.34
C ARG A 20 -41.53 29.04 -39.17
N ARG A 21 -42.20 27.90 -39.44
CA ARG A 21 -42.65 26.98 -38.38
C ARG A 21 -41.49 26.25 -37.69
N ARG A 22 -40.39 25.97 -38.39
CA ARG A 22 -39.17 25.39 -37.81
C ARG A 22 -38.41 26.40 -36.96
N GLU A 23 -38.25 27.64 -37.41
CA GLU A 23 -37.62 28.72 -36.65
C GLU A 23 -38.41 29.09 -35.40
N ALA A 24 -39.75 29.17 -35.49
CA ALA A 24 -40.61 29.44 -34.34
C ALA A 24 -40.58 28.31 -33.30
N ARG A 25 -40.38 27.04 -33.71
CA ARG A 25 -40.14 25.92 -32.77
C ARG A 25 -38.78 26.01 -32.10
N ALA A 26 -37.72 26.31 -32.86
CA ALA A 26 -36.37 26.46 -32.30
C ALA A 26 -36.26 27.63 -31.30
N LEU A 27 -37.00 28.72 -31.54
CA LEU A 27 -37.10 29.85 -30.62
C LEU A 27 -37.91 29.51 -29.36
N ARG A 28 -39.01 28.74 -29.48
CA ARG A 28 -39.78 28.26 -28.31
C ARG A 28 -39.00 27.28 -27.45
N ASP A 29 -38.18 26.41 -28.04
CA ASP A 29 -37.36 25.46 -27.29
C ASP A 29 -36.18 26.14 -26.58
N ARG A 30 -35.66 27.26 -27.11
CA ARG A 30 -34.66 28.11 -26.43
C ARG A 30 -35.23 28.95 -25.29
N ALA A 31 -36.49 29.35 -25.37
CA ALA A 31 -37.14 30.23 -24.39
C ALA A 31 -37.84 29.49 -23.24
N ARG A 32 -37.77 28.15 -23.18
CA ARG A 32 -38.30 27.38 -22.04
C ARG A 32 -37.51 27.72 -20.76
N PRO A 33 -38.13 28.27 -19.70
CA PRO A 33 -37.48 28.43 -18.42
C PRO A 33 -37.21 27.03 -17.86
N GLY A 34 -35.94 26.63 -17.81
CA GLY A 34 -35.51 25.28 -17.38
C GLY A 34 -34.67 24.51 -18.40
N ALA A 35 -34.37 25.07 -19.58
CA ALA A 35 -33.38 24.48 -20.48
C ALA A 35 -32.00 24.43 -19.79
N ARG A 36 -31.49 23.22 -19.53
CA ARG A 36 -30.20 23.00 -18.88
C ARG A 36 -29.09 23.61 -19.77
N PRO A 37 -28.20 24.45 -19.24
CA PRO A 37 -27.09 24.98 -20.02
C PRO A 37 -26.22 23.82 -20.55
N ARG A 38 -25.69 23.97 -21.77
CA ARG A 38 -24.77 23.00 -22.35
C ARG A 38 -23.51 22.94 -21.48
N ILE A 39 -22.99 21.73 -21.28
CA ILE A 39 -21.78 21.44 -20.51
C ILE A 39 -20.62 22.15 -21.20
N GLY A 40 -20.31 23.38 -20.79
CA GLY A 40 -19.29 24.23 -21.42
C GLY A 40 -19.51 25.72 -21.23
N ASP A 41 -20.77 26.19 -21.10
CA ASP A 41 -21.08 27.63 -21.04
C ASP A 41 -21.19 28.20 -19.61
N ARG A 42 -20.80 27.41 -18.60
CA ARG A 42 -20.46 27.92 -17.28
C ARG A 42 -19.00 27.59 -17.08
N ALA A 43 -18.13 28.60 -17.09
CA ALA A 43 -16.83 28.48 -16.46
C ALA A 43 -17.13 28.10 -15.00
N ALA A 44 -17.10 26.81 -14.71
CA ALA A 44 -17.12 26.37 -13.33
C ALA A 44 -15.94 27.10 -12.68
N PRO A 45 -16.14 27.87 -11.61
CA PRO A 45 -15.00 28.35 -10.85
C PRO A 45 -14.14 27.11 -10.56
N GLU A 46 -12.82 27.25 -10.68
CA GLU A 46 -11.91 26.18 -10.29
C GLU A 46 -12.41 25.65 -8.94
N PRO A 47 -12.65 24.32 -8.82
CA PRO A 47 -13.12 23.75 -7.57
C PRO A 47 -12.21 24.28 -6.46
N PRO A 48 -12.75 24.79 -5.34
CA PRO A 48 -11.93 25.38 -4.29
C PRO A 48 -10.79 24.42 -3.96
N ASN A 49 -9.55 24.83 -4.26
CA ASN A 49 -8.40 24.00 -3.97
C ASN A 49 -8.27 23.97 -2.46
N PHE A 50 -8.83 22.93 -1.83
CA PHE A 50 -8.58 22.65 -0.44
C PHE A 50 -7.12 22.19 -0.39
N GLU A 51 -6.18 23.13 -0.28
CA GLU A 51 -4.80 22.89 0.15
C GLU A 51 -4.72 22.34 1.59
N ILE A 52 -5.76 21.63 2.03
CA ILE A 52 -5.71 20.63 3.09
C ILE A 52 -5.03 19.38 2.51
N GLY A 53 -3.87 19.59 1.86
CA GLY A 53 -2.85 18.56 1.86
C GLY A 53 -2.48 18.40 3.32
N TRP A 54 -2.67 17.20 3.87
CA TRP A 54 -2.32 16.87 5.25
C TRP A 54 -0.84 17.21 5.50
N LYS A 55 -0.54 18.46 5.88
CA LYS A 55 0.77 18.83 6.38
C LYS A 55 0.89 18.11 7.70
N ARG A 56 1.67 17.03 7.74
CA ARG A 56 1.96 16.30 8.96
C ARG A 56 2.49 17.30 9.98
N THR A 57 1.73 17.51 11.05
CA THR A 57 2.09 18.40 12.17
C THR A 57 3.14 17.79 13.09
N LYS A 58 3.38 16.48 12.97
CA LYS A 58 4.42 15.77 13.72
C LYS A 58 5.60 15.50 12.81
N GLU A 59 6.77 15.93 13.26
CA GLU A 59 8.04 15.62 12.61
C GLU A 59 8.24 14.10 12.62
N ILE A 60 8.46 13.53 11.43
CA ILE A 60 8.78 12.10 11.31
C ILE A 60 10.29 12.00 11.48
N ALA A 61 10.74 11.29 12.50
CA ALA A 61 12.12 10.88 12.59
C ALA A 61 12.47 10.04 11.34
N LYS A 62 13.25 10.63 10.43
CA LYS A 62 13.72 9.93 9.21
C LYS A 62 14.85 8.95 9.52
N ALA A 63 15.52 9.13 10.65
CA ALA A 63 16.56 8.24 11.13
C ALA A 63 15.94 6.93 11.60
N ARG A 64 16.51 5.82 11.14
CA ARG A 64 16.15 4.49 11.63
C ARG A 64 16.72 4.32 13.04
N PRO A 65 15.98 3.66 13.97
CA PRO A 65 16.54 3.33 15.28
C PRO A 65 17.75 2.41 15.13
N LYS A 66 18.64 2.37 16.13
CA LYS A 66 19.93 1.66 16.04
C LYS A 66 19.76 0.18 15.70
N GLY A 67 18.89 -0.53 16.42
CA GLY A 67 18.61 -1.94 16.15
C GLY A 67 17.67 -2.22 14.97
N TRP A 68 17.41 -1.25 14.09
CA TRP A 68 16.54 -1.46 12.92
C TRP A 68 17.02 -2.60 12.01
N ALA A 69 18.34 -2.72 11.80
CA ALA A 69 18.88 -3.78 10.95
C ALA A 69 18.61 -5.18 11.53
N ILE A 70 18.76 -5.33 12.84
CA ILE A 70 18.46 -6.57 13.55
C ILE A 70 16.96 -6.89 13.48
N ALA A 71 16.11 -5.88 13.71
CA ALA A 71 14.66 -6.01 13.60
C ALA A 71 14.24 -6.48 12.19
N ASP A 72 14.84 -5.94 11.13
CA ASP A 72 14.58 -6.32 9.74
C ASP A 72 14.96 -7.79 9.46
N PHE A 73 16.08 -8.28 9.98
CA PHE A 73 16.44 -9.70 9.86
C PHE A 73 15.42 -10.62 10.55
N LEU A 74 15.00 -10.24 11.76
CA LEU A 74 14.06 -11.01 12.57
C LEU A 74 12.65 -10.98 12.00
N GLU A 75 12.21 -9.87 11.44
CA GLU A 75 10.92 -9.73 10.75
C GLU A 75 10.87 -10.63 9.51
N LYS A 76 11.97 -10.70 8.75
CA LYS A 76 12.07 -11.63 7.61
C LYS A 76 11.97 -13.08 8.06
N LEU A 77 12.65 -13.47 9.15
CA LEU A 77 12.55 -14.82 9.70
C LEU A 77 11.14 -15.16 10.20
N GLU A 78 10.52 -14.24 10.94
CA GLU A 78 9.13 -14.37 11.41
C GLU A 78 8.16 -14.57 10.23
N GLY A 79 8.29 -13.72 9.20
CA GLY A 79 7.45 -13.78 8.02
C GLY A 79 7.65 -15.05 7.20
N LEU A 80 8.88 -15.58 7.13
CA LEU A 80 9.16 -16.87 6.48
C LEU A 80 8.42 -18.01 7.19
N MET A 81 8.48 -18.04 8.52
CA MET A 81 7.76 -19.02 9.33
C MET A 81 6.24 -18.87 9.19
N GLY A 82 5.72 -17.64 9.17
CA GLY A 82 4.29 -17.35 9.03
C GLY A 82 3.67 -17.77 7.70
N ARG A 83 4.46 -17.89 6.62
CA ARG A 83 3.99 -18.35 5.29
C ARG A 83 3.76 -19.86 5.22
N GLY A 84 4.26 -20.64 6.19
CA GLY A 84 4.00 -22.08 6.31
C GLY A 84 4.58 -22.98 5.21
N ARG A 85 5.44 -22.46 4.33
CA ARG A 85 5.97 -23.21 3.17
C ARG A 85 7.46 -22.97 2.91
N TYR A 86 8.25 -22.77 3.97
CA TYR A 86 9.68 -22.54 3.79
C TYR A 86 10.47 -23.84 3.79
N GLY A 87 10.75 -24.35 2.58
CA GLY A 87 11.64 -25.49 2.35
C GLY A 87 11.38 -26.67 3.28
N SER A 88 12.46 -27.27 3.79
CA SER A 88 12.41 -28.30 4.82
C SER A 88 12.63 -27.68 6.21
N ALA A 89 12.20 -28.38 7.27
CA ALA A 89 12.46 -27.96 8.65
C ALA A 89 13.97 -27.82 8.95
N ALA A 90 14.82 -28.64 8.29
CA ALA A 90 16.26 -28.50 8.37
C ALA A 90 16.78 -27.21 7.72
N LEU A 91 16.21 -26.81 6.58
CA LEU A 91 16.55 -25.54 5.94
C LEU A 91 16.09 -24.35 6.79
N LEU A 92 14.90 -24.42 7.37
CA LEU A 92 14.40 -23.40 8.28
C LEU A 92 15.31 -23.22 9.51
N ALA A 93 15.74 -24.33 10.13
CA ALA A 93 16.70 -24.30 11.23
C ALA A 93 18.02 -23.64 10.84
N LYS A 94 18.57 -23.98 9.66
CA LYS A 94 19.81 -23.35 9.20
C LYS A 94 19.64 -21.85 8.95
N VAL A 95 18.51 -21.43 8.40
CA VAL A 95 18.23 -19.99 8.21
C VAL A 95 18.09 -19.27 9.55
N ALA A 96 17.41 -19.86 10.52
CA ALA A 96 17.27 -19.28 11.85
C ALA A 96 18.64 -19.11 12.54
N GLU A 97 19.53 -20.09 12.40
CA GLU A 97 20.92 -20.03 12.88
C GLU A 97 21.67 -18.83 12.25
N VAL A 98 21.64 -18.71 10.92
CA VAL A 98 22.32 -17.61 10.19
C VAL A 98 21.76 -16.25 10.59
N VAL A 99 20.44 -16.12 10.73
CA VAL A 99 19.80 -14.87 11.17
C VAL A 99 20.19 -14.53 12.61
N ALA A 100 20.20 -15.51 13.51
CA ALA A 100 20.57 -15.31 14.90
C ALA A 100 22.05 -14.97 15.07
N GLU A 101 22.94 -15.59 14.31
CA GLU A 101 24.36 -15.24 14.23
C GLU A 101 24.53 -13.81 13.74
N ARG A 102 23.90 -13.44 12.62
CA ARG A 102 24.06 -12.11 12.06
C ARG A 102 23.48 -11.01 12.97
N ALA A 103 22.38 -11.29 13.66
CA ALA A 103 21.81 -10.40 14.67
C ALA A 103 22.75 -10.20 15.87
N ARG A 104 23.47 -11.25 16.29
CA ARG A 104 24.47 -11.18 17.37
C ARG A 104 25.67 -10.31 16.96
N GLU A 105 26.22 -10.55 15.77
CA GLU A 105 27.35 -9.76 15.25
C GLU A 105 27.03 -8.26 15.19
N GLU A 106 25.84 -7.91 14.72
CA GLU A 106 25.42 -6.50 14.64
C GLU A 106 25.27 -5.88 16.04
N ALA A 107 24.70 -6.62 17.00
CA ALA A 107 24.56 -6.16 18.38
C ALA A 107 25.91 -5.97 19.08
N GLU A 108 26.84 -6.90 18.86
CA GLU A 108 28.20 -6.84 19.38
C GLU A 108 28.98 -5.67 18.78
N ALA A 109 28.82 -5.42 17.48
CA ALA A 109 29.43 -4.28 16.82
C ALA A 109 28.92 -2.95 17.40
N MET A 110 27.62 -2.84 17.71
CA MET A 110 27.06 -1.66 18.40
C MET A 110 27.62 -1.49 19.81
N ALA A 111 27.75 -2.58 20.59
CA ALA A 111 28.32 -2.53 21.94
C ALA A 111 29.81 -2.14 21.91
N ALA A 112 30.58 -2.67 20.96
CA ALA A 112 31.99 -2.33 20.77
C ALA A 112 32.20 -0.84 20.44
N ARG A 113 31.23 -0.21 19.78
CA ARG A 113 31.22 1.25 19.53
C ARG A 113 30.68 2.08 20.70
N GLY A 114 30.24 1.45 21.79
CA GLY A 114 29.63 2.12 22.94
C GLY A 114 28.24 2.71 22.64
N GLU A 115 27.59 2.24 21.57
CA GLU A 115 26.30 2.80 21.14
C GLU A 115 25.13 2.26 21.98
N VAL A 116 25.31 1.11 22.63
CA VAL A 116 24.24 0.38 23.34
C VAL A 116 24.77 -0.21 24.65
N GLU A 117 23.91 -0.40 25.64
CA GLU A 117 24.28 -1.03 26.91
C GLU A 117 24.49 -2.55 26.76
N GLU A 118 25.55 -3.09 27.35
CA GLU A 118 25.86 -4.54 27.32
C GLU A 118 24.70 -5.40 27.86
N ARG A 119 23.95 -4.88 28.83
CA ARG A 119 22.75 -5.55 29.36
C ARG A 119 21.70 -5.77 28.29
N ARG A 120 21.47 -4.80 27.40
CA ARG A 120 20.49 -4.90 26.31
C ARG A 120 20.94 -5.91 25.26
N VAL A 121 22.24 -5.93 24.94
CA VAL A 121 22.84 -6.95 24.05
C VAL A 121 22.69 -8.35 24.64
N THR A 122 22.89 -8.49 25.96
CA THR A 122 22.67 -9.75 26.67
C THR A 122 21.21 -10.19 26.63
N GLU A 123 20.26 -9.26 26.83
CA GLU A 123 18.83 -9.54 26.69
C GLU A 123 18.49 -10.02 25.27
N LEU A 124 19.02 -9.37 24.23
CA LEU A 124 18.83 -9.80 22.84
C LEU A 124 19.40 -11.20 22.61
N ARG A 125 20.65 -11.46 23.00
CA ARG A 125 21.31 -12.78 22.88
C ARG A 125 20.46 -13.90 23.52
N ARG A 126 19.87 -13.64 24.69
CA ARG A 126 18.98 -14.59 25.35
C ARG A 126 17.77 -14.94 24.48
N VAL A 127 17.10 -13.94 23.90
CA VAL A 127 15.90 -14.20 23.07
C VAL A 127 16.28 -14.89 21.75
N LEU A 128 17.39 -14.49 21.12
CA LEU A 128 17.93 -15.17 19.94
C LEU A 128 18.17 -16.66 20.20
N LYS A 129 18.73 -17.00 21.37
CA LYS A 129 18.96 -18.41 21.72
C LYS A 129 17.66 -19.21 21.86
N LEU A 130 16.61 -18.57 22.38
CA LEU A 130 15.30 -19.20 22.49
C LEU A 130 14.64 -19.39 21.11
N ILE A 131 14.91 -18.52 20.13
CA ILE A 131 14.46 -18.72 18.74
C ILE A 131 15.15 -19.94 18.14
N GLU A 132 16.49 -20.01 18.21
CA GLU A 132 17.27 -21.16 17.70
C GLU A 132 16.74 -22.49 18.28
N MET A 133 16.49 -22.52 19.59
CA MET A 133 15.96 -23.70 20.26
C MET A 133 14.57 -24.10 19.75
N ASP A 134 13.65 -23.15 19.53
CA ASP A 134 12.32 -23.48 19.00
C ASP A 134 12.39 -24.03 17.58
N VAL A 135 13.25 -23.47 16.73
CA VAL A 135 13.36 -23.94 15.35
C VAL A 135 14.05 -25.31 15.28
N GLU A 136 14.98 -25.61 16.17
CA GLU A 136 15.50 -26.99 16.33
C GLU A 136 14.42 -27.97 16.81
N MET A 137 13.49 -27.54 17.67
CA MET A 137 12.32 -28.36 18.02
C MET A 137 11.38 -28.57 16.82
N VAL A 138 11.22 -27.58 15.94
CA VAL A 138 10.49 -27.74 14.67
C VAL A 138 11.17 -28.79 13.80
N ARG A 139 12.50 -28.76 13.70
CA ARG A 139 13.30 -29.74 12.93
C ARG A 139 13.16 -31.16 13.47
N ALA A 140 13.09 -31.32 14.78
CA ALA A 140 12.96 -32.63 15.43
C ALA A 140 11.52 -33.18 15.46
N ALA A 141 10.51 -32.34 15.21
CA ALA A 141 9.11 -32.74 15.31
C ALA A 141 8.67 -33.59 14.12
N ALA A 142 7.96 -34.69 14.41
CA ALA A 142 7.40 -35.59 13.39
C ALA A 142 5.91 -35.35 13.10
N LYS A 143 5.18 -34.77 14.06
CA LYS A 143 3.73 -34.51 13.94
C LYS A 143 3.48 -33.10 13.45
N GLU A 144 2.59 -32.96 12.47
CA GLU A 144 2.26 -31.68 11.85
C GLU A 144 1.70 -30.65 12.85
N ASP A 145 0.83 -31.08 13.77
CA ASP A 145 0.31 -30.21 14.82
C ASP A 145 1.43 -29.67 15.72
N THR A 146 2.38 -30.53 16.09
CA THR A 146 3.55 -30.13 16.89
C THR A 146 4.44 -29.16 16.14
N ILE A 147 4.66 -29.38 14.84
CA ILE A 147 5.41 -28.46 13.97
C ILE A 147 4.74 -27.09 13.98
N ARG A 148 3.42 -27.03 13.80
CA ARG A 148 2.64 -25.79 13.76
C ARG A 148 2.74 -25.02 15.08
N ASP A 149 2.55 -25.69 16.22
CA ASP A 149 2.61 -25.04 17.54
C ASP A 149 4.01 -24.51 17.86
N ARG A 150 5.05 -25.25 17.46
CA ARG A 150 6.45 -24.83 17.62
C ARG A 150 6.80 -23.66 16.72
N ILE A 151 6.31 -23.65 15.48
CA ILE A 151 6.45 -22.51 14.57
C ILE A 151 5.82 -21.26 15.18
N GLU A 152 4.61 -21.34 15.75
CA GLU A 152 3.98 -20.16 16.35
C GLU A 152 4.74 -19.67 17.58
N THR A 153 5.29 -20.59 18.39
CA THR A 153 6.16 -20.23 19.51
C THR A 153 7.42 -19.49 19.03
N ALA A 154 8.08 -20.02 18.00
CA ALA A 154 9.27 -19.39 17.40
C ALA A 154 8.96 -17.99 16.87
N ARG A 155 7.81 -17.81 16.20
CA ARG A 155 7.34 -16.52 15.70
C ARG A 155 7.10 -15.52 16.82
N ALA A 156 6.46 -15.94 17.91
CA ALA A 156 6.28 -15.10 19.08
C ALA A 156 7.61 -14.60 19.65
N ARG A 157 8.63 -15.45 19.66
CA ARG A 157 9.99 -15.06 20.08
C ARG A 157 10.68 -14.13 19.10
N CYS A 158 10.48 -14.28 17.79
CA CYS A 158 10.93 -13.29 16.82
C CYS A 158 10.30 -11.92 17.09
N ARG A 159 8.99 -11.86 17.35
CA ARG A 159 8.30 -10.61 17.71
C ARG A 159 8.86 -9.99 18.99
N GLN A 160 9.17 -10.81 20.01
CA GLN A 160 9.85 -10.34 21.22
C GLN A 160 11.25 -9.79 20.90
N ALA A 161 12.04 -10.51 20.11
CA ALA A 161 13.40 -10.10 19.74
C ALA A 161 13.41 -8.79 18.93
N ILE A 162 12.41 -8.58 18.06
CA ILE A 162 12.22 -7.31 17.34
C ILE A 162 12.02 -6.15 18.31
N LEU A 163 11.19 -6.33 19.34
CA LEU A 163 10.97 -5.27 20.35
C LEU A 163 12.25 -4.97 21.14
N VAL A 164 13.01 -6.01 21.52
CA VAL A 164 14.31 -5.84 22.20
C VAL A 164 15.29 -5.12 21.28
N ALA A 165 15.39 -5.52 20.01
CA ALA A 165 16.26 -4.89 19.03
C ALA A 165 15.92 -3.40 18.83
N LEU A 166 14.65 -3.05 18.71
CA LEU A 166 14.21 -1.66 18.56
C LEU A 166 14.41 -0.81 19.83
N SER A 167 14.76 -1.43 20.96
CA SER A 167 15.10 -0.75 22.21
C SER A 167 16.62 -0.58 22.45
N LEU A 168 17.45 -1.02 21.48
CA LEU A 168 18.89 -0.81 21.47
C LEU A 168 19.24 0.67 21.20
#